data_AF-A0AAJ0ZLT5-F1
#
_entry.id   AF-A0AAJ0ZLT5-F1
#
_cell.length_a   1.000
_cell.length_b   1.000
_cell.length_c   1.000
_cell.angle_alpha   90.00
_cell.angle_beta   90.00
_cell.angle_gamma   90.00
#
_symmetry.space_group_name_H-M   'P 1'
#
loop_
_entity.id
_entity.type
_entity.pdbx_description
1 polymer ?
#
loop_
_entity_poly.entity_id
_entity_poly.type
_entity_poly.pdbx_seq_one_letter_code
_entity_poly.pdbx_strand_id
1 'polypeptide(L)'
;MKNLFTLLFVMLCASCAKNHGKTPANLEFVSTSRIENFTAYTIHFNSDVDLLDLYGKGRGRGQISTKLLCALGADQDFTVGHFMEPSASGLIEDDTLHSSREKFSYLTSALLSDTFEPTQPKRTIHELNQLLANKQNIPCKAVITAFGYKAYYSNTLQLPVADLLHEINKPKTP
;
A
#
# COMPACT_ATOMS: atom_id res chain seq x y z
N MET A 1 -13.25 7.65 -48.01
CA MET A 1 -13.25 8.72 -46.98
C MET A 1 -13.95 8.33 -45.68
N LYS A 2 -15.02 7.52 -45.69
CA LYS A 2 -15.73 7.08 -44.47
C LYS A 2 -14.88 6.21 -43.53
N ASN A 3 -14.04 5.33 -44.09
CA ASN A 3 -13.22 4.39 -43.32
C ASN A 3 -12.00 5.03 -42.65
N LEU A 4 -11.57 6.23 -43.09
CA LEU A 4 -10.45 6.96 -42.47
C LEU A 4 -10.91 7.70 -41.20
N PHE A 5 -12.14 8.21 -41.19
CA PHE A 5 -12.75 8.83 -40.01
C PHE A 5 -13.02 7.82 -38.90
N THR A 6 -13.37 6.58 -39.24
CA THR A 6 -13.55 5.50 -38.26
C THR A 6 -12.21 5.10 -37.61
N LEU A 7 -11.12 5.05 -38.37
CA LEU A 7 -9.78 4.79 -37.81
C LEU A 7 -9.32 5.91 -36.87
N LEU A 8 -9.62 7.17 -37.19
CA LEU A 8 -9.25 8.33 -36.36
C LEU A 8 -9.98 8.34 -35.01
N PHE A 9 -11.25 7.92 -34.98
CA PHE A 9 -12.04 7.84 -33.75
C PHE A 9 -11.62 6.68 -32.84
N VAL A 10 -11.16 5.58 -33.42
CA VAL A 10 -10.62 4.43 -32.66
C VAL A 10 -9.24 4.74 -32.07
N MET A 11 -8.45 5.60 -32.71
CA MET A 11 -7.13 6.00 -32.21
C MET A 11 -7.17 6.92 -30.98
N LEU A 12 -8.31 7.57 -30.69
CA LEU A 12 -8.50 8.50 -29.56
C LEU A 12 -8.85 7.80 -28.24
N CYS A 13 -9.04 6.47 -28.22
CA CYS A 13 -9.38 5.71 -27.02
C CYS A 13 -8.14 5.22 -26.23
N ALA A 14 -6.93 5.44 -26.74
CA ALA A 14 -5.71 5.03 -26.05
C ALA A 14 -5.27 6.10 -25.03
N SER A 15 -5.59 5.86 -23.76
CA SER A 15 -5.17 6.60 -22.54
C SER A 15 -6.20 7.59 -21.96
N CYS A 16 -7.36 7.08 -21.55
CA CYS A 16 -8.42 7.87 -20.89
C CYS A 16 -8.14 8.26 -19.42
N ALA A 17 -6.97 7.94 -18.87
CA ALA A 17 -6.64 8.27 -17.48
C ALA A 17 -5.81 9.56 -17.40
N LYS A 18 -6.38 10.60 -16.79
CA LYS A 18 -5.71 11.89 -16.57
C LYS A 18 -4.58 11.74 -15.56
N ASN A 19 -3.49 12.48 -15.73
CA ASN A 19 -2.49 12.60 -14.67
C ASN A 19 -3.13 13.30 -13.44
N HIS A 20 -2.86 12.80 -12.23
CA HIS A 20 -3.39 13.40 -11.00
C HIS A 20 -2.74 14.74 -10.65
N GLY A 21 -1.52 15.02 -11.13
CA GLY A 21 -0.78 16.26 -10.85
C GLY A 21 -0.29 16.41 -9.40
N LYS A 22 -0.61 15.45 -8.53
CA LYS A 22 -0.17 15.39 -7.12
C LYS A 22 1.28 14.92 -7.01
N THR A 23 2.03 15.55 -6.11
CA THR A 23 3.39 15.13 -5.74
C THR A 23 3.33 13.83 -4.94
N PRO A 24 4.28 12.89 -5.16
CA PRO A 24 4.44 11.73 -4.30
C PRO A 24 4.70 12.17 -2.84
N ALA A 25 3.95 11.59 -1.91
CA ALA A 25 4.08 11.87 -0.48
C ALA A 25 5.35 11.23 0.07
N ASN A 26 5.97 11.89 1.04
CA ASN A 26 6.97 11.28 1.90
C ASN A 26 6.27 10.60 3.06
N LEU A 27 6.54 9.31 3.21
CA LEU A 27 5.95 8.48 4.24
C LEU A 27 7.01 8.12 5.29
N GLU A 28 6.63 8.18 6.56
CA GLU A 28 7.52 7.89 7.67
C GLU A 28 6.93 6.79 8.56
N PHE A 29 7.68 5.71 8.75
CA PHE A 29 7.30 4.65 9.66
C PHE A 29 7.23 5.16 11.11
N VAL A 30 6.21 4.75 11.86
CA VAL A 30 6.04 5.07 13.28
C VAL A 30 6.16 3.81 14.13
N SER A 31 5.34 2.79 13.85
CA SER A 31 5.34 1.54 14.61
C SER A 31 4.65 0.42 13.85
N THR A 32 4.86 -0.81 14.31
CA THR A 32 4.05 -1.95 13.90
C THR A 32 3.65 -2.78 15.11
N SER A 33 2.48 -3.41 15.03
CA SER A 33 1.97 -4.32 16.06
C SER A 33 1.23 -5.50 15.44
N ARG A 34 1.34 -6.67 16.05
CA ARG A 34 0.58 -7.85 15.64
C ARG A 34 -0.91 -7.65 15.93
N ILE A 35 -1.76 -8.02 14.98
CA ILE A 35 -3.19 -8.23 15.25
C ILE A 35 -3.35 -9.65 15.81
N GLU A 36 -3.77 -9.76 17.08
CA GLU A 36 -3.89 -11.05 17.75
C GLU A 36 -4.78 -12.04 16.97
N ASN A 37 -4.36 -13.30 16.92
CA ASN A 37 -5.04 -14.40 16.22
C ASN A 37 -5.17 -14.25 14.69
N PHE A 38 -4.52 -13.28 14.06
CA PHE A 38 -4.56 -13.07 12.62
C PHE A 38 -3.16 -12.82 12.06
N THR A 39 -2.88 -13.26 10.83
CA THR A 39 -1.59 -13.00 10.16
C THR A 39 -1.61 -11.63 9.49
N ALA A 40 -1.97 -10.61 10.26
CA ALA A 40 -1.89 -9.22 9.85
C ALA A 40 -1.22 -8.39 10.95
N TYR A 41 -0.65 -7.29 10.49
CA TYR A 41 0.09 -6.37 11.34
C TYR A 41 -0.47 -4.97 11.13
N THR A 42 -0.77 -4.29 12.21
CA THR A 42 -1.04 -2.86 12.16
C THR A 42 0.28 -2.15 11.89
N ILE A 43 0.31 -1.28 10.89
CA ILE A 43 1.46 -0.43 10.59
C ILE A 43 1.00 1.02 10.72
N HIS A 44 1.59 1.75 11.65
CA HIS A 44 1.39 3.18 11.82
C HIS A 44 2.46 3.95 11.03
N PHE A 45 2.04 4.99 10.33
CA PHE A 45 2.94 5.83 9.56
C PHE A 45 2.38 7.25 9.40
N ASN A 46 3.28 8.20 9.16
CA ASN A 46 2.94 9.58 8.86
C ASN A 46 3.12 9.90 7.38
N SER A 47 2.43 10.93 6.92
CA SER A 47 2.52 11.48 5.56
C SER A 47 2.55 13.00 5.59
N ASP A 48 3.31 13.59 4.67
CA ASP A 48 3.32 15.04 4.42
C ASP A 48 2.17 15.51 3.49
N VAL A 49 1.45 14.57 2.89
CA VAL A 49 0.25 14.82 2.06
C VAL A 49 -0.94 14.10 2.66
N ASP A 50 -2.12 14.73 2.63
CA ASP A 50 -3.37 14.06 3.01
C ASP A 50 -3.75 12.99 1.97
N LEU A 51 -3.38 11.74 2.24
CA LEU A 51 -3.65 10.59 1.37
C LEU A 51 -5.16 10.32 1.26
N LEU A 52 -5.92 10.57 2.32
CA LEU A 52 -7.36 10.33 2.32
C LEU A 52 -8.13 11.47 1.66
N ASP A 53 -7.62 12.69 1.62
CA ASP A 53 -8.19 13.78 0.81
C ASP A 53 -7.28 14.25 -0.34
N LEU A 54 -6.55 13.31 -0.95
CA LEU A 54 -5.55 13.61 -1.98
C LEU A 54 -6.10 14.49 -3.12
N TYR A 55 -7.37 14.32 -3.46
CA TYR A 55 -8.06 15.02 -4.55
C TYR A 55 -8.93 16.21 -4.09
N GLY A 56 -8.98 16.55 -2.79
CA GLY A 56 -9.73 17.69 -2.26
C GLY A 56 -11.25 17.56 -2.39
N LYS A 57 -11.76 16.33 -2.32
CA LYS A 57 -13.21 16.02 -2.44
C LYS A 57 -13.83 15.59 -1.11
N GLY A 58 -13.04 15.60 -0.03
CA GLY A 58 -13.34 15.01 1.26
C GLY A 58 -12.71 13.61 1.42
N ARG A 59 -12.49 13.20 2.68
CA ARG A 59 -11.80 11.95 3.02
C ARG A 59 -12.41 10.73 2.31
N GLY A 60 -11.58 9.98 1.59
CA GLY A 60 -11.93 8.83 0.76
C GLY A 60 -12.75 9.13 -0.51
N ARG A 61 -13.30 10.34 -0.66
CA ARG A 61 -14.24 10.65 -1.75
C ARG A 61 -13.52 10.78 -3.08
N GLY A 62 -14.03 10.08 -4.09
CA GLY A 62 -13.45 10.05 -5.43
C GLY A 62 -12.25 9.12 -5.57
N GLN A 63 -11.85 8.42 -4.50
CA GLN A 63 -10.87 7.35 -4.53
C GLN A 63 -11.61 6.01 -4.66
N ILE A 64 -11.08 5.09 -5.47
CA ILE A 64 -11.56 3.71 -5.61
C ILE A 64 -10.91 2.83 -4.55
N SER A 65 -9.61 3.03 -4.32
CA SER A 65 -8.85 2.30 -3.32
C SER A 65 -7.69 3.15 -2.82
N THR A 66 -7.43 3.08 -1.52
CA THR A 66 -6.33 3.77 -0.84
C THR A 66 -5.65 2.73 0.04
N LYS A 67 -4.50 2.23 -0.39
CA LYS A 67 -3.83 1.10 0.26
C LYS A 67 -2.38 1.40 0.54
N LEU A 68 -1.86 0.86 1.64
CA LEU A 68 -0.42 0.67 1.80
C LEU A 68 -0.09 -0.72 1.26
N LEU A 69 0.88 -0.80 0.37
CA LEU A 69 1.37 -2.04 -0.22
C LEU A 69 2.86 -2.16 0.11
N CYS A 70 3.29 -3.33 0.56
CA CYS A 70 4.66 -3.63 0.99
C CYS A 70 5.19 -4.85 0.27
N ALA A 71 6.41 -4.76 -0.27
CA ALA A 71 7.06 -5.84 -0.99
C ALA A 71 7.94 -6.68 -0.05
N LEU A 72 7.41 -7.82 0.41
CA LEU A 72 8.16 -8.74 1.27
C LEU A 72 9.18 -9.55 0.46
N GLY A 73 8.88 -9.82 -0.81
CA GLY A 73 9.74 -10.53 -1.77
C GLY A 73 10.89 -9.70 -2.35
N ALA A 74 11.45 -10.17 -3.46
CA ALA A 74 12.44 -9.44 -4.25
C ALA A 74 11.78 -8.51 -5.29
N ASP A 75 10.55 -8.84 -5.68
CA ASP A 75 9.74 -8.05 -6.60
C ASP A 75 9.24 -6.77 -5.92
N GLN A 76 9.51 -5.63 -6.55
CA GLN A 76 9.17 -4.29 -6.06
C GLN A 76 8.41 -3.48 -7.11
N ASP A 77 7.73 -4.15 -8.04
CA ASP A 77 6.84 -3.48 -8.98
C ASP A 77 5.48 -3.17 -8.32
N PHE A 78 5.32 -1.93 -7.86
CA PHE A 78 4.07 -1.48 -7.23
C PHE A 78 2.96 -1.16 -8.23
N THR A 79 3.16 -1.37 -9.54
CA THR A 79 2.20 -0.99 -10.57
C THR A 79 0.84 -1.65 -10.34
N VAL A 80 -0.23 -0.87 -10.40
CA VAL A 80 -1.60 -1.40 -10.27
C VAL A 80 -1.85 -2.47 -11.35
N GLY A 81 -2.32 -3.64 -10.90
CA GLY A 81 -2.55 -4.81 -11.76
C GLY A 81 -1.41 -5.82 -11.71
N HIS A 82 -0.24 -5.43 -11.20
CA HIS A 82 0.85 -6.35 -10.89
C HIS A 82 0.68 -6.91 -9.47
N PHE A 83 0.90 -8.21 -9.30
CA PHE A 83 0.85 -8.88 -8.02
C PHE A 83 2.26 -9.21 -7.55
N MET A 84 2.72 -8.57 -6.47
CA MET A 84 4.00 -8.88 -5.85
C MET A 84 3.86 -10.03 -4.87
N GLU A 85 4.70 -11.05 -5.03
CA GLU A 85 4.71 -12.23 -4.17
C GLU A 85 6.08 -12.44 -3.51
N PRO A 86 6.14 -12.57 -2.17
CA PRO A 86 5.12 -12.22 -1.19
C PRO A 86 4.96 -10.70 -1.01
N SER A 87 3.75 -10.29 -0.60
CA SER A 87 3.44 -8.90 -0.23
C SER A 87 2.65 -8.80 1.07
N ALA A 88 2.62 -7.61 1.65
CA ALA A 88 1.66 -7.26 2.69
C ALA A 88 0.86 -6.04 2.22
N SER A 89 -0.45 -6.04 2.43
CA SER A 89 -1.27 -4.90 2.03
C SER A 89 -2.49 -4.71 2.91
N GLY A 90 -2.92 -3.46 3.05
CA GLY A 90 -4.12 -3.08 3.79
C GLY A 90 -4.65 -1.75 3.32
N LEU A 91 -5.91 -1.45 3.67
CA LEU A 91 -6.47 -0.11 3.45
C LEU A 91 -5.80 0.89 4.40
N ILE A 92 -5.63 2.13 3.93
CA ILE A 92 -5.12 3.23 4.74
C ILE A 92 -6.31 3.83 5.49
N GLU A 93 -6.18 3.93 6.81
CA GLU A 93 -7.16 4.49 7.72
C GLU A 93 -6.56 5.64 8.51
N ASP A 94 -7.42 6.52 9.00
CA ASP A 94 -7.01 7.67 9.81
C ASP A 94 -6.54 7.22 11.20
N ASP A 95 -5.37 7.68 11.64
CA ASP A 95 -4.91 7.51 13.02
C ASP A 95 -5.16 8.80 13.81
N THR A 96 -6.43 8.97 14.20
CA THR A 96 -6.91 10.18 14.87
C THR A 96 -6.29 10.41 16.25
N LEU A 97 -5.71 9.38 16.86
CA LEU A 97 -5.09 9.45 18.18
C LEU A 97 -3.67 10.04 18.14
N HIS A 98 -2.98 9.94 17.00
CA HIS A 98 -1.58 10.34 16.83
C HIS A 98 -1.40 11.51 15.86
N SER A 99 -2.50 12.02 15.28
CA SER A 99 -2.48 13.12 14.32
C SER A 99 -1.89 14.40 14.92
N SER A 100 -0.87 14.94 14.24
CA SER A 100 -0.24 16.22 14.58
C SER A 100 -0.68 17.30 13.59
N ARG A 101 -0.46 18.59 13.91
CA ARG A 101 -0.79 19.67 12.96
C ARG A 101 0.11 19.70 11.72
N GLU A 102 1.28 19.06 11.78
CA GLU A 102 2.30 19.14 10.73
C GLU A 102 2.28 17.94 9.78
N LYS A 103 1.76 16.79 10.24
CA LYS A 103 1.73 15.54 9.47
C LYS A 103 0.41 14.82 9.65
N PHE A 104 -0.03 14.15 8.59
CA PHE A 104 -1.20 13.28 8.62
C PHE A 104 -0.79 11.90 9.09
N SER A 105 -1.41 11.43 10.17
CA SER A 105 -1.14 10.12 10.75
C SER A 105 -2.15 9.09 10.24
N TYR A 106 -1.62 7.93 9.88
CA TYR A 106 -2.39 6.83 9.34
C TYR A 106 -2.00 5.51 9.97
N LEU A 107 -2.93 4.57 9.90
CA LEU A 107 -2.66 3.17 10.17
C LEU A 107 -3.14 2.31 9.00
N THR A 108 -2.59 1.11 8.90
CA THR A 108 -3.13 0.06 8.03
C THR A 108 -3.10 -1.26 8.75
N SER A 109 -4.16 -2.05 8.63
CA SER A 109 -4.15 -3.48 9.00
C SER A 109 -3.66 -4.28 7.80
N ALA A 110 -2.34 -4.51 7.72
CA ALA A 110 -1.70 -5.13 6.57
C ALA A 110 -1.75 -6.65 6.66
N LEU A 111 -2.53 -7.28 5.79
CA LEU A 111 -2.60 -8.73 5.64
C LEU A 111 -1.42 -9.21 4.79
N LEU A 112 -0.74 -10.25 5.27
CA LEU A 112 0.27 -10.96 4.48
C LEU A 112 -0.43 -11.79 3.40
N SER A 113 0.05 -11.61 2.17
CA SER A 113 -0.43 -12.33 1.00
C SER A 113 0.72 -13.08 0.35
N ASP A 114 0.54 -14.39 0.26
CA ASP A 114 1.51 -15.30 -0.32
C ASP A 114 1.14 -15.70 -1.75
N THR A 115 -0.05 -15.35 -2.23
CA THR A 115 -0.59 -15.72 -3.54
C THR A 115 -1.64 -14.71 -3.98
N PHE A 116 -1.90 -14.61 -5.29
CA PHE A 116 -2.95 -13.74 -5.83
C PHE A 116 -4.35 -14.07 -5.27
N GLU A 117 -4.58 -15.33 -4.91
CA GLU A 117 -5.85 -15.78 -4.33
C GLU A 117 -6.04 -15.28 -2.89
N PRO A 118 -7.26 -14.82 -2.51
CA PRO A 118 -7.58 -14.34 -1.17
C PRO A 118 -7.74 -15.52 -0.20
N THR A 119 -6.65 -16.25 0.01
CA THR A 119 -6.56 -17.34 0.97
C THR A 119 -5.83 -16.85 2.23
N GLN A 120 -6.03 -17.55 3.35
CA GLN A 120 -5.20 -17.28 4.52
C GLN A 120 -3.72 -17.45 4.12
N PRO A 121 -2.82 -16.57 4.59
CA PRO A 121 -1.40 -16.73 4.35
C PRO A 121 -0.94 -18.10 4.81
N LYS A 122 -0.17 -18.76 3.94
CA LYS A 122 0.25 -20.15 4.09
C LYS A 122 1.56 -20.25 4.86
N ARG A 123 2.31 -19.15 4.97
CA ARG A 123 3.62 -19.13 5.62
C ARG A 123 3.54 -19.26 7.13
N THR A 124 4.30 -20.21 7.66
CA THR A 124 4.61 -20.37 9.07
C THR A 124 5.54 -19.25 9.57
N ILE A 125 5.62 -19.07 10.89
CA ILE A 125 6.57 -18.12 11.51
C ILE A 125 8.02 -18.42 11.06
N HIS A 126 8.39 -19.70 10.94
CA HIS A 126 9.72 -20.09 10.46
C HIS A 126 10.01 -19.57 9.04
N GLU A 127 9.06 -19.76 8.11
CA GLU A 127 9.19 -19.30 6.73
C GLU A 127 9.21 -17.77 6.64
N LEU A 128 8.43 -17.07 7.47
CA LEU A 128 8.48 -15.60 7.56
C LEU A 128 9.83 -15.12 8.07
N ASN A 129 10.37 -15.76 9.11
CA ASN A 129 11.70 -15.45 9.62
C ASN A 129 12.77 -15.64 8.53
N GLN A 130 12.72 -16.73 7.78
CA GLN A 130 13.66 -16.98 6.69
C GLN A 130 13.54 -15.96 5.55
N LEU A 131 12.31 -15.62 5.16
CA LEU A 131 12.03 -14.62 4.13
C LEU A 131 12.63 -13.25 4.48
N LEU A 132 12.60 -12.91 5.77
CA LEU A 132 12.98 -11.60 6.27
C LEU A 132 14.43 -11.52 6.81
N ALA A 133 15.07 -12.65 7.11
CA ALA A 133 16.36 -12.71 7.84
C ALA A 133 17.48 -11.84 7.26
N ASN A 134 17.51 -11.66 5.94
CA ASN A 134 18.58 -10.92 5.25
C ASN A 134 18.18 -9.51 4.80
N LYS A 135 17.02 -9.02 5.26
CA LYS A 135 16.49 -7.71 4.89
C LYS A 135 16.61 -6.77 6.08
N GLN A 136 17.09 -5.55 5.83
CA GLN A 136 17.04 -4.48 6.83
C GLN A 136 15.70 -3.76 6.80
N ASN A 137 15.16 -3.54 5.61
CA ASN A 137 13.93 -2.81 5.38
C ASN A 137 13.06 -3.52 4.33
N ILE A 138 11.75 -3.32 4.45
CA ILE A 138 10.72 -3.70 3.48
C ILE A 138 10.22 -2.42 2.82
N PRO A 139 10.34 -2.26 1.50
CA PRO A 139 9.80 -1.09 0.82
C PRO A 139 8.27 -1.18 0.76
N CYS A 140 7.63 -0.08 1.14
CA CYS A 140 6.18 0.09 1.07
C CYS A 140 5.81 1.39 0.34
N LYS A 141 4.65 1.40 -0.31
CA LYS A 141 4.08 2.60 -0.93
C LYS A 141 2.59 2.68 -0.65
N ALA A 142 2.12 3.88 -0.35
CA ALA A 142 0.72 4.23 -0.56
C ALA A 142 0.41 4.21 -2.06
N VAL A 143 -0.59 3.41 -2.44
CA VAL A 143 -1.11 3.26 -3.80
C VAL A 143 -2.57 3.68 -3.78
N ILE A 144 -2.90 4.69 -4.59
CA ILE A 144 -4.25 5.27 -4.62
C ILE A 144 -4.79 5.24 -6.05
N THR A 145 -5.95 4.61 -6.23
CA THR A 145 -6.67 4.59 -7.50
C THR A 145 -7.90 5.47 -7.42
N ALA A 146 -8.27 6.09 -8.53
CA ALA A 146 -9.43 6.98 -8.64
C ALA A 146 -9.99 6.95 -10.07
N PHE A 147 -11.30 7.14 -10.23
CA PHE A 147 -11.91 7.16 -11.56
C PHE A 147 -11.36 8.33 -12.39
N GLY A 148 -10.93 8.02 -13.62
CA GLY A 148 -10.45 9.01 -14.58
C GLY A 148 -9.05 9.55 -14.29
N TYR A 149 -8.33 9.01 -13.30
CA TYR A 149 -6.94 9.36 -13.01
C TYR A 149 -6.01 8.15 -13.11
N LYS A 150 -4.76 8.40 -13.48
CA LYS A 150 -3.70 7.41 -13.29
C LYS A 150 -3.54 7.10 -11.80
N ALA A 151 -3.10 5.89 -11.49
CA ALA A 151 -2.79 5.51 -10.12
C ALA A 151 -1.72 6.44 -9.54
N TYR A 152 -1.94 6.86 -8.31
CA TYR A 152 -1.00 7.64 -7.52
C TYR A 152 -0.11 6.70 -6.71
N TYR A 153 1.16 7.07 -6.63
CA TYR A 153 2.17 6.37 -5.83
C TYR A 153 2.93 7.40 -4.99
N SER A 154 3.09 7.10 -3.71
CA SER A 154 3.99 7.82 -2.81
C SER A 154 5.47 7.49 -3.07
N ASN A 155 6.36 8.24 -2.41
CA ASN A 155 7.73 7.79 -2.22
C ASN A 155 7.77 6.56 -1.32
N THR A 156 8.88 5.83 -1.37
CA THR A 156 9.02 4.56 -0.64
C THR A 156 9.17 4.81 0.85
N LEU A 157 8.22 4.28 1.64
CA LEU A 157 8.40 4.06 3.07
C LEU A 157 9.31 2.85 3.27
N GLN A 158 10.28 2.96 4.17
CA GLN A 158 11.12 1.83 4.57
C GLN A 158 10.56 1.29 5.90
N LEU A 159 9.89 0.14 5.85
CA LEU A 159 9.41 -0.57 7.04
C LEU A 159 10.59 -1.36 7.64
N PRO A 160 11.02 -1.06 8.88
CA PRO A 160 12.11 -1.79 9.50
C PRO A 160 11.74 -3.25 9.72
N VAL A 161 12.61 -4.16 9.26
CA VAL A 161 12.38 -5.60 9.40
C VAL A 161 12.49 -6.05 10.85
N ALA A 162 13.35 -5.40 11.64
CA ALA A 162 13.52 -5.71 13.06
C ALA A 162 12.21 -5.55 13.84
N ASP A 163 11.48 -4.45 13.62
CA ASP A 163 10.19 -4.18 14.25
C ASP A 163 9.14 -5.21 13.84
N LEU A 164 9.06 -5.54 12.54
CA LEU A 164 8.13 -6.56 12.06
C LEU A 164 8.48 -7.96 12.62
N LEU A 165 9.76 -8.32 12.65
CA LEU A 165 10.22 -9.59 13.21
C LEU A 165 9.97 -9.70 14.71
N HIS A 166 10.07 -8.58 15.46
CA HIS A 166 9.69 -8.55 16.86
C HIS A 166 8.21 -8.95 17.02
N GLU A 167 7.33 -8.34 16.24
CA GLU A 167 5.90 -8.65 16.26
C GLU A 167 5.57 -10.03 15.69
N ILE A 168 6.34 -10.59 14.74
CA ILE A 168 6.18 -11.98 14.24
C ILE A 168 6.58 -13.01 15.29
N ASN A 169 7.56 -12.73 16.14
CA ASN A 169 8.11 -13.69 17.10
C ASN A 169 7.56 -13.53 18.53
N LYS A 170 6.71 -12.52 18.77
CA LYS A 170 6.02 -12.33 20.04
C LYS A 170 5.20 -13.59 20.42
N PRO A 171 5.28 -14.07 21.68
CA PRO A 171 4.45 -15.18 22.14
C PRO A 171 2.96 -14.87 21.94
N LYS A 172 2.15 -15.87 21.54
CA LYS A 172 0.69 -15.71 21.55
C LYS A 172 0.24 -15.60 23.00
N THR A 173 -0.59 -14.60 23.31
CA THR A 173 -1.20 -14.49 24.63
C THR A 173 -2.22 -15.64 24.80
N PRO A 174 -2.23 -16.37 25.94
CA PRO A 174 -3.15 -17.48 26.18
C PRO A 174 -4.64 -17.08 26.11
#